data_AF-A0A4Q3EQG0-F1
#
_entry.id   AF-A0A4Q3EQG0-F1
#
_cell.length_a   1.000
_cell.length_b   1.000
_cell.length_c   1.000
_cell.angle_alpha   90.00
_cell.angle_beta   90.00
_cell.angle_gamma   90.00
#
_symmetry.space_group_name_H-M   'P 1'
#
loop_
_entity.id
_entity.type
_entity.pdbx_description
1 polymer ?
#
loop_
_entity_poly.entity_id
_entity_poly.type
_entity_poly.pdbx_seq_one_letter_code
_entity_poly.pdbx_strand_id
1 'polypeptide(L)' 'MHELGRQRAFEIGNPFYAQFAEDGGYYRKEMPNGEKYLVTVEIICDENDMPIEVIDTIIKRLC' A
#
# COMPACT_ATOMS: atom_id res chain seq x y z
N MET A 1 -1.93 20.04 -2.72
CA MET A 1 -1.86 18.75 -2.00
C MET A 1 -2.43 17.71 -2.94
N HIS A 2 -1.63 16.71 -3.32
CA HIS A 2 -2.03 15.66 -4.26
C HIS A 2 -2.95 14.66 -3.54
N GLU A 3 -4.11 14.40 -4.13
CA GLU A 3 -5.12 13.46 -3.63
C GLU A 3 -4.53 12.04 -3.59
N LEU A 4 -4.39 11.50 -2.39
CA LEU A 4 -3.90 10.15 -2.11
C LEU A 4 -4.85 9.13 -2.76
N GLY A 5 -4.25 8.16 -3.47
CA GLY A 5 -4.94 7.15 -4.27
C GLY A 5 -5.89 6.29 -3.44
N ARG A 6 -7.18 6.64 -3.51
CA ARG A 6 -8.30 5.83 -3.03
C ARG A 6 -8.39 4.55 -3.87
N GLN A 7 -7.89 3.42 -3.37
CA GLN A 7 -8.03 2.13 -4.04
C GLN A 7 -8.87 1.17 -3.20
N ARG A 8 -9.88 0.57 -3.85
CA ARG A 8 -10.61 -0.57 -3.30
C ARG A 8 -9.64 -1.75 -3.26
N ALA A 9 -9.54 -2.40 -2.11
CA ALA A 9 -8.54 -3.42 -1.80
C ALA A 9 -8.51 -4.65 -2.75
N PHE A 10 -9.43 -4.77 -3.72
CA PHE A 10 -9.62 -5.99 -4.53
C PHE A 10 -9.85 -5.80 -6.04
N GLU A 11 -9.62 -4.62 -6.63
CA GLU A 11 -9.79 -4.44 -8.08
C GLU A 11 -8.47 -4.66 -8.87
N ILE A 12 -8.61 -5.17 -10.10
CA ILE A 12 -7.50 -5.53 -11.00
C ILE A 12 -6.68 -4.28 -11.33
N GLY A 13 -5.39 -4.29 -10.98
CA GLY A 13 -4.50 -3.13 -11.05
C GLY A 13 -3.92 -2.68 -9.70
N ASN A 14 -4.23 -3.42 -8.62
CA ASN A 14 -3.69 -3.11 -7.31
C ASN A 14 -2.17 -3.28 -7.22
N PRO A 15 -1.48 -2.35 -6.54
CA PRO A 15 -0.08 -2.48 -6.22
C PRO A 15 0.15 -3.75 -5.39
N PHE A 16 1.27 -4.42 -5.62
CA PHE A 16 1.67 -5.54 -4.78
C PHE A 16 2.36 -5.00 -3.53
N TYR A 17 1.85 -5.36 -2.35
CA TYR A 17 2.44 -5.01 -1.06
C TYR A 17 3.15 -6.22 -0.46
N ALA A 18 4.41 -6.06 -0.08
CA ALA A 18 5.17 -7.09 0.63
C ALA A 18 5.96 -6.47 1.78
N GLN A 19 5.97 -7.14 2.93
CA GLN A 19 6.77 -6.74 4.09
C GLN A 19 7.97 -7.69 4.22
N PHE A 20 9.15 -7.12 4.41
CA PHE A 20 10.39 -7.87 4.66
C PHE A 20 10.92 -7.52 6.04
N ALA A 21 11.57 -8.49 6.71
CA ALA A 21 12.10 -8.28 8.07
C ALA A 21 13.15 -7.15 8.13
N GLU A 22 13.87 -6.91 7.02
CA GLU A 22 14.86 -5.85 6.88
C GLU A 22 14.26 -4.44 6.80
N ASP A 23 12.98 -4.31 6.43
CA ASP A 23 12.32 -3.01 6.24
C ASP A 23 11.77 -2.41 7.55
N GLY A 24 12.10 -2.99 8.71
CA GLY A 24 11.79 -2.40 10.01
C GLY A 24 10.30 -2.19 10.29
N GLY A 25 9.43 -2.97 9.65
CA GLY A 25 7.97 -2.86 9.76
C GLY A 25 7.29 -2.10 8.61
N TYR A 26 8.04 -1.54 7.66
CA TYR A 26 7.48 -0.91 6.46
C TYR A 26 7.19 -1.92 5.35
N TYR A 27 6.36 -1.52 4.40
CA TYR A 27 5.95 -2.32 3.25
C TYR A 27 6.61 -1.82 1.98
N ARG A 28 6.92 -2.74 1.06
CA ARG A 28 7.29 -2.42 -0.32
C ARG A 28 6.05 -2.49 -1.19
N LYS A 29 5.75 -1.41 -1.89
CA LYS A 29 4.69 -1.26 -2.88
C LYS A 29 5.29 -1.33 -4.27
N GLU A 30 4.91 -2.35 -5.04
CA GLU A 30 5.31 -2.53 -6.43
C GLU A 30 4.14 -2.21 -7.36
N MET A 31 4.33 -1.21 -8.21
CA MET A 31 3.34 -0.77 -9.19
C MET A 31 3.40 -1.67 -10.44
N PRO A 32 2.30 -1.80 -11.21
CA PRO A 32 2.29 -2.61 -12.44
C PRO A 32 3.32 -2.20 -13.51
N ASN A 33 3.82 -0.97 -13.45
CA ASN A 33 4.87 -0.44 -14.33
C ASN A 33 6.30 -0.79 -13.86
N GLY A 34 6.44 -1.51 -12.73
CA GLY A 34 7.72 -1.93 -12.15
C GLY A 34 8.33 -0.94 -11.15
N GLU A 35 7.73 0.24 -10.93
CA GLU A 35 8.21 1.19 -9.91
C GLU A 35 7.99 0.63 -8.50
N LYS A 36 8.97 0.84 -7.62
CA LYS A 36 8.93 0.32 -6.24
C LYS A 36 9.06 1.44 -5.22
N TYR A 37 8.26 1.36 -4.17
CA TYR A 37 8.22 2.33 -3.08
C TYR A 37 8.26 1.63 -1.73
N LEU A 38 8.91 2.25 -0.76
CA LEU A 38 8.75 1.92 0.65
C LEU A 38 7.60 2.77 1.20
N VAL A 39 6.62 2.13 1.83
CA VAL A 39 5.38 2.74 2.30
C VAL A 39 5.02 2.26 3.70
N THR A 40 4.30 3.08 4.47
CA THR A 40 3.46 2.58 5.57
C THR A 40 2.14 2.12 4.99
N VAL A 41 1.49 1.13 5.61
CA VAL A 41 0.15 0.67 5.23
C VAL A 41 -0.76 0.73 6.45
N GLU A 42 -1.93 1.32 6.27
CA GLU A 42 -3.02 1.30 7.23
C GLU A 42 -4.23 0.62 6.56
N ILE A 43 -4.78 -0.38 7.22
CA ILE A 43 -5.95 -1.12 6.72
C ILE A 43 -7.15 -0.62 7.50
N ILE A 44 -8.09 0.01 6.80
CA ILE A 44 -9.35 0.46 7.36
C ILE A 44 -10.37 -0.67 7.19
N CYS A 45 -10.89 -1.14 8.31
CA CYS A 45 -11.94 -2.15 8.37
C CYS A 45 -13.33 -1.52 8.58
N ASP A 46 -14.38 -2.22 8.15
CA ASP A 46 -15.76 -1.87 8.49
C ASP A 46 -16.17 -2.37 9.89
N GLU A 47 -17.45 -2.21 10.24
CA GLU A 47 -18.01 -2.62 11.53
C GLU A 47 -17.95 -4.14 11.81
N ASN A 48 -17.64 -4.96 10.80
CA ASN A 48 -17.49 -6.41 10.90
C ASN A 48 -16.02 -6.85 10.79
N ASP A 49 -15.07 -5.93 11.02
CA ASP A 49 -13.63 -6.16 10.86
C ASP A 49 -13.22 -6.57 9.43
N MET A 50 -14.06 -6.28 8.42
CA MET A 50 -13.74 -6.58 7.02
C MET A 50 -12.91 -5.42 6.42
N PRO A 51 -11.74 -5.68 5.84
CA PRO A 51 -10.91 -4.63 5.25
C PRO A 51 -11.60 -4.03 4.01
N ILE A 52 -11.95 -2.76 4.10
CA ILE A 52 -12.64 -2.02 3.03
C ILE A 52 -11.71 -1.07 2.29
N GLU A 53 -10.64 -0.62 2.93
CA GLU A 53 -9.70 0.35 2.37
C GLU A 53 -8.28 0.10 2.87
N VAL A 54 -7.31 0.35 2.00
CA VAL A 54 -5.89 0.32 2.32
C VAL A 54 -5.33 1.69 2.01
N ILE A 55 -4.84 2.39 3.02
CA ILE A 55 -4.18 3.68 2.89
C ILE A 55 -2.69 3.44 2.99
N ASP A 56 -1.96 3.74 1.92
CA ASP A 56 -0.50 3.74 1.96
C ASP A 56 0.10 5.14 1.92
N THR A 57 1.15 5.36 2.71
CA THR A 57 1.93 6.60 2.67
C THR A 57 3.32 6.30 2.18
N ILE A 58 3.72 6.94 1.07
CA ILE A 58 5.04 6.79 0.49
C ILE A 58 6.10 7.43 1.39
N ILE A 59 7.01 6.61 1.90
CA ILE A 59 8.18 7.03 2.67
C ILE A 59 9.32 7.36 1.71
N LYS A 60 9.57 6.48 0.74
CA LYS A 60 10.71 6.59 -0.17
C LYS A 60 10.47 5.82 -1.47
N ARG A 61 10.97 6.34 -2.61
CA ARG A 61 11.09 5.58 -3.86
C ARG A 61 12.35 4.71 -3.85
N LEU A 62 12.22 3.45 -4.24
CA LEU A 62 13.32 2.48 -4.30
C LEU A 62 13.91 2.37 -5.70
N CYS A 63 13.06 2.34 -6.74
CA CYS A 63 13.45 2.29 -8.15
C CYS A 63 12.32 2.83 -9.03
#